data_AF-A0A926HBH5-F1
#
_entry.id   AF-A0A926HBH5-F1
#
_cell.length_a   1.000
_cell.length_b   1.000
_cell.length_c   1.000
_cell.angle_alpha   90.00
_cell.angle_beta   90.00
_cell.angle_gamma   90.00
#
_symmetry.space_group_name_H-M   'P 1'
#
loop_
_entity.id
_entity.type
_entity.pdbx_description
1 polymer ?
#
loop_
_entity_poly.entity_id
_entity_poly.type
_entity_poly.pdbx_seq_one_letter_code
_entity_poly.pdbx_strand_id
1 'polypeptide(L)'
;MAKPTTKLANHWSETPVANIIRPMQEFIQQSTSSGIVLIAAAVLALILANSPLADLYFGVLNSYMSVTIGPFELRETVLHWIN
;
A
#
# COMPACT_ATOMS: atom_id res chain seq x y z
N MET A 1 -6.61 -26.05 -47.40
CA MET A 1 -6.66 -24.78 -46.65
C MET A 1 -5.90 -25.01 -45.34
N ALA A 2 -4.62 -24.63 -45.27
CA ALA A 2 -3.74 -24.92 -44.12
C ALA A 2 -4.03 -23.95 -42.96
N LYS A 3 -4.27 -24.50 -41.76
CA LYS A 3 -4.51 -23.73 -40.53
C LYS A 3 -3.22 -22.99 -40.14
N PRO A 4 -3.26 -21.69 -39.78
CA PRO A 4 -2.06 -20.97 -39.37
C PRO A 4 -1.49 -21.61 -38.10
N THR A 5 -0.19 -21.85 -38.11
CA THR A 5 0.55 -22.48 -37.03
C THR A 5 0.60 -21.56 -35.80
N THR A 6 -0.07 -21.99 -34.73
CA THR A 6 -0.14 -21.37 -33.39
C THR A 6 1.20 -21.18 -32.68
N LYS A 7 2.34 -21.55 -33.30
CA LYS A 7 3.67 -21.54 -32.69
C LYS A 7 4.21 -20.12 -32.43
N LEU A 8 3.76 -19.12 -33.18
CA LEU A 8 4.19 -17.73 -33.02
C LEU A 8 3.52 -17.03 -31.83
N ALA A 9 2.40 -17.52 -31.32
CA ALA A 9 1.70 -16.86 -30.21
C ALA A 9 2.32 -17.17 -28.83
N ASN A 10 3.03 -18.30 -28.70
CA ASN A 10 3.38 -18.87 -27.40
C ASN A 10 4.79 -18.47 -26.91
N HIS A 11 5.65 -17.91 -27.77
CA HIS A 11 7.03 -17.56 -27.39
C HIS A 11 7.15 -16.26 -26.58
N TRP A 12 6.10 -15.41 -26.57
CA TRP A 12 6.08 -14.15 -25.81
C TRP A 12 6.18 -14.37 -24.29
N SER A 13 5.73 -15.54 -23.80
CA SER A 13 5.82 -15.92 -22.38
C SER A 13 7.20 -16.39 -21.93
N GLU A 14 8.12 -16.65 -22.87
CA GLU A 14 9.47 -17.15 -22.57
C GLU A 14 10.53 -16.03 -22.57
N THR A 15 10.11 -14.77 -22.79
CA THR A 15 11.03 -13.64 -22.78
C THR A 15 11.47 -13.30 -21.35
N PRO A 16 12.74 -12.95 -21.11
CA PRO A 16 13.21 -12.55 -19.77
C PRO A 16 12.41 -11.39 -19.18
N VAL A 17 11.93 -10.49 -20.05
CA VAL A 17 11.08 -9.34 -19.69
C VAL A 17 9.73 -9.79 -19.12
N ALA A 18 9.10 -10.80 -19.73
CA ALA A 18 7.83 -11.35 -19.23
C ALA A 18 7.99 -11.91 -17.81
N ASN A 19 9.08 -12.63 -17.53
CA ASN A 19 9.34 -13.18 -16.19
C ASN A 19 9.61 -12.11 -15.11
N ILE A 20 10.19 -10.96 -15.48
CA ILE A 20 10.45 -9.85 -14.54
C ILE A 20 9.15 -9.13 -14.16
N ILE A 21 8.23 -8.97 -15.12
CA ILE A 21 6.98 -8.20 -14.92
C ILE A 21 5.87 -9.07 -14.31
N ARG A 22 5.94 -10.39 -14.54
CA ARG A 22 4.97 -11.38 -14.06
C ARG A 22 4.66 -11.31 -12.55
N PRO A 23 5.62 -11.23 -11.60
CA PRO A 23 5.30 -11.11 -10.17
C PRO A 23 4.55 -9.82 -9.84
N MET A 24 4.81 -8.71 -10.55
CA MET A 24 4.06 -7.46 -10.39
C MET A 24 2.63 -7.59 -10.93
N GLN A 25 2.45 -8.24 -12.09
CA GLN A 25 1.11 -8.54 -12.62
C GLN A 25 0.33 -9.46 -11.68
N GLU A 26 0.95 -10.54 -11.18
CA GLU A 26 0.34 -11.47 -10.21
C GLU A 26 -0.01 -10.75 -8.91
N PHE A 27 0.86 -9.86 -8.42
CA PHE A 27 0.58 -8.99 -7.27
C PHE A 27 -0.63 -8.10 -7.54
N ILE A 28 -0.67 -7.36 -8.66
CA ILE A 28 -1.81 -6.49 -9.01
C ILE A 28 -3.11 -7.30 -9.14
N GLN A 29 -3.05 -8.49 -9.76
CA GLN A 29 -4.19 -9.39 -9.90
C GLN A 29 -4.73 -9.88 -8.54
N GLN A 30 -3.85 -10.00 -7.54
CA GLN A 30 -4.16 -10.47 -6.18
C GLN A 30 -4.38 -9.33 -5.16
N SER A 31 -4.00 -8.09 -5.49
CA SER A 31 -4.00 -6.93 -4.57
C SER A 31 -5.32 -6.17 -4.49
N THR A 32 -6.38 -6.66 -5.15
CA THR A 32 -7.69 -5.99 -5.15
C THR A 32 -8.21 -5.74 -3.73
N SER A 33 -7.91 -6.62 -2.77
CA SER A 33 -8.34 -6.45 -1.37
C SER A 33 -7.60 -5.32 -0.64
N SER A 34 -6.28 -5.19 -0.81
CA SER A 34 -5.49 -4.14 -0.13
C SER A 34 -5.76 -2.75 -0.70
N GLY A 35 -5.97 -2.64 -2.01
CA GLY A 35 -6.30 -1.37 -2.67
C GLY A 35 -7.63 -0.78 -2.20
N ILE A 36 -8.67 -1.61 -2.08
CA ILE A 36 -9.98 -1.16 -1.59
C ILE A 36 -9.90 -0.73 -0.13
N VAL A 37 -9.20 -1.49 0.72
CA VAL A 37 -9.01 -1.14 2.14
C VAL A 37 -8.26 0.18 2.28
N LEU A 38 -7.22 0.41 1.47
CA LEU A 38 -6.47 1.66 1.48
C LEU A 38 -7.33 2.87 1.07
N ILE A 39 -8.11 2.73 0.00
CA ILE A 39 -9.03 3.79 -0.45
C ILE A 39 -10.08 4.07 0.64
N ALA A 40 -10.65 3.01 1.23
CA ALA A 40 -11.61 3.16 2.32
C ALA A 40 -10.98 3.88 3.53
N ALA A 41 -9.77 3.52 3.93
CA ALA A 41 -9.03 4.18 5.00
C ALA A 41 -8.76 5.66 4.68
N ALA A 42 -8.38 5.98 3.44
CA ALA A 42 -8.15 7.37 3.01
C ALA A 42 -9.44 8.19 3.04
N VAL A 43 -10.55 7.64 2.55
CA VAL A 43 -11.87 8.29 2.62
C VAL A 43 -12.29 8.51 4.08
N LEU A 44 -12.11 7.52 4.96
CA LEU A 44 -12.40 7.65 6.38
C LEU A 44 -11.54 8.73 7.04
N ALA A 45 -10.24 8.79 6.72
CA ALA A 45 -9.34 9.83 7.23
C ALA A 45 -9.79 11.23 6.78
N LEU A 46 -10.18 11.40 5.51
CA LEU A 46 -10.73 12.66 5.00
C LEU A 46 -12.01 13.06 5.73
N ILE A 47 -12.93 12.12 5.97
CA ILE A 47 -14.16 12.38 6.72
C ILE A 47 -13.82 12.84 8.15
N LEU A 48 -12.97 12.10 8.86
CA LEU A 48 -12.58 12.43 10.23
C LEU A 48 -11.93 13.81 10.31
N ALA A 49 -10.98 14.12 9.43
CA ALA A 49 -10.25 15.37 9.40
C ALA A 49 -11.11 16.61 9.07
N ASN A 50 -12.25 16.43 8.39
CA ASN A 50 -13.17 17.52 8.00
C ASN A 50 -14.49 17.52 8.80
N SER A 51 -14.53 16.82 9.94
CA SER A 51 -15.74 16.69 10.78
C SER A 51 -15.53 17.29 12.17
N PRO A 52 -16.57 17.37 13.04
CA PRO A 52 -16.40 17.75 14.44
C PRO A 52 -15.45 16.85 15.25
N LEU A 53 -15.08 15.67 14.73
CA LEU A 53 -14.07 14.79 15.34
C LEU A 53 -12.64 15.15 14.93
N ALA A 54 -12.42 16.20 14.12
CA ALA A 54 -11.10 16.61 13.64
C ALA A 54 -10.11 16.85 14.78
N ASP A 55 -10.54 17.54 15.85
CA ASP A 55 -9.70 17.81 17.01
C ASP A 55 -9.25 16.52 17.71
N LEU A 56 -10.12 15.50 17.78
CA LEU A 56 -9.77 14.19 18.31
C LEU A 56 -8.77 13.48 17.38
N TYR A 57 -9.03 13.48 16.06
CA TYR A 57 -8.17 12.87 15.06
C TYR A 57 -6.75 13.46 15.08
N PHE A 58 -6.63 14.78 14.99
CA PHE A 58 -5.35 15.46 15.07
C PHE A 58 -4.75 15.42 16.48
N GLY A 59 -5.56 15.39 17.53
CA GLY A 59 -5.10 15.23 18.90
C GLY A 59 -4.38 13.89 19.12
N VAL A 60 -4.90 12.80 18.55
CA VAL A 60 -4.23 11.49 18.57
C VAL A 60 -2.93 11.54 17.78
N LEU A 61 -2.94 12.07 16.56
CA LEU A 61 -1.74 12.14 15.71
C LEU A 61 -0.63 13.01 16.33
N ASN A 62 -0.98 14.09 17.04
CA ASN A 62 -0.03 14.97 17.72
C ASN A 62 0.31 14.53 19.14
N SER A 63 -0.30 13.45 19.65
CA SER A 63 0.01 12.94 20.98
C SER A 63 1.45 12.40 21.01
N TYR A 64 2.17 12.69 22.09
CA TYR A 64 3.56 12.24 22.24
C TYR A 64 3.61 10.81 22.76
N MET A 65 4.36 9.97 22.07
CA MET A 65 4.72 8.62 22.48
C MET A 65 6.24 8.56 22.67
N SER A 66 6.66 8.01 23.81
CA SER A 66 8.09 7.85 24.13
C SER A 66 8.42 6.38 24.30
N VAL A 67 9.57 5.98 23.77
CA VAL A 67 10.18 4.67 24.00
C VAL A 67 11.54 4.91 24.63
N THR A 68 11.77 4.31 25.81
CA THR A 68 13.01 4.46 26.57
C THR A 68 13.71 3.11 26.70
N ILE A 69 15.00 3.06 26.34
CA ILE A 69 15.85 1.88 26.49
C ILE A 69 17.15 2.32 27.16
N GLY A 70 17.28 2.05 28.47
CA GLY A 70 18.43 2.49 29.25
C GLY A 70 18.57 4.02 29.25
N PRO A 71 19.71 4.60 28.84
CA PRO A 71 19.91 6.05 28.76
C PRO A 71 19.33 6.69 27.50
N PHE A 72 18.82 5.92 26.54
CA PHE A 72 18.25 6.43 25.31
C PHE A 72 16.75 6.67 25.46
N GLU A 73 16.31 7.89 25.15
CA GLU A 73 14.91 8.28 25.06
C GLU A 73 14.62 8.77 23.63
N LEU A 74 13.64 8.14 22.97
CA LEU A 74 13.07 8.66 21.73
C LEU A 74 11.64 9.09 22.02
N ARG A 75 11.41 10.40 21.96
CA ARG A 75 10.12 11.04 22.25
C ARG A 75 9.63 11.78 21.03
N GLU A 76 8.62 11.23 20.38
CA GLU A 76 8.08 11.77 19.14
C GLU A 76 6.55 11.73 19.15
N THR A 77 5.90 12.46 18.25
CA THR A 77 4.45 12.37 18.10
C THR A 77 4.05 11.06 17.42
N VAL A 78 2.82 10.59 17.62
CA VAL A 78 2.28 9.42 16.91
C VAL A 78 2.45 9.56 15.40
N LEU A 79 2.25 10.76 14.86
CA LEU A 79 2.47 11.05 13.44
C LEU A 79 3.90 10.78 12.97
N HIS A 80 4.90 11.12 13.77
CA HIS A 80 6.31 10.86 13.44
C HIS A 80 6.65 9.37 13.55
N TRP A 81 6.01 8.63 14.46
CA TRP A 81 6.23 7.19 14.59
C TRP A 81 5.70 6.36 13.41
N ILE A 82 4.65 6.83 12.72
CA ILE A 82 4.04 6.10 11.59
C ILE A 82 4.60 6.47 10.21
N ASN A 83 5.44 7.52 10.12
CA ASN A 83 6.10 7.99 8.88
C ASN A 83 7.54 7.47 8.79
#